data_AF-W2PW39-F1
#
_entry.id   AF-W2PW39-F1
#
_cell.length_a   1.000
_cell.length_b   1.000
_cell.length_c   1.000
_cell.angle_alpha   90.00
_cell.angle_beta   90.00
_cell.angle_gamma   90.00
#
_symmetry.space_group_name_H-M   'P 1'
#
loop_
_entity.id
_entity.type
_entity.pdbx_description
1 polymer ?
#
loop_
_entity_poly.entity_id
_entity_poly.type
_entity_poly.pdbx_seq_one_letter_code
_entity_poly.pdbx_strand_id
1 'polypeptide(L)' 'MIPQNIRNQIPVIDGTQVCVRFQSVKGCSFAKCKQRHEIHRLPDEVVAWLTGLHGGLKSEHPQRE' A
#
# COMPACT_ATOMS: atom_id res chain seq x y z
N MET A 1 -9.29 -6.56 -7.46
CA MET A 1 -10.07 -5.36 -7.06
C MET A 1 -9.78 -5.11 -5.58
N ILE A 2 -9.60 -3.87 -5.13
CA ILE A 2 -9.36 -3.58 -3.70
C ILE A 2 -10.73 -3.47 -3.00
N PRO A 3 -11.00 -4.20 -1.90
CA PRO A 3 -12.23 -4.03 -1.13
C PRO A 3 -12.39 -2.58 -0.66
N GLN A 4 -13.63 -2.07 -0.64
CA GLN A 4 -13.88 -0.68 -0.24
C GLN A 4 -13.48 -0.39 1.21
N ASN A 5 -13.66 -1.36 2.13
CA ASN A 5 -13.24 -1.19 3.53
C ASN A 5 -11.72 -0.98 3.63
N ILE A 6 -10.93 -1.81 2.94
CA ILE A 6 -9.47 -1.68 2.86
C ILE A 6 -9.10 -0.33 2.25
N ARG A 7 -9.76 0.04 1.15
CA ARG A 7 -9.49 1.31 0.45
C ARG A 7 -9.72 2.54 1.32
N ASN A 8 -10.76 2.52 2.16
CA ASN A 8 -11.08 3.63 3.05
C ASN A 8 -10.08 3.77 4.21
N GLN A 9 -9.33 2.71 4.53
CA GLN A 9 -8.28 2.73 5.53
C GLN A 9 -6.91 3.14 4.96
N ILE A 10 -6.77 3.21 3.64
CA ILE A 10 -5.51 3.64 3.03
C ILE A 10 -5.28 5.12 3.38
N PRO A 11 -4.13 5.47 3.99
CA PRO A 11 -3.83 6.86 4.31
C PRO A 11 -3.81 7.73 3.07
N VAL A 12 -4.34 8.94 3.22
CA VAL A 12 -4.37 9.99 2.20
C VAL A 12 -3.39 11.07 2.62
N ILE A 13 -2.34 11.28 1.83
CA ILE A 13 -1.30 12.27 2.08
C ILE A 13 -1.45 13.37 1.03
N ASP A 14 -1.64 14.62 1.45
CA ASP A 14 -1.89 15.77 0.57
C ASP A 14 -3.05 15.53 -0.43
N GLY A 15 -4.14 14.89 0.03
CA GLY A 15 -5.30 14.58 -0.82
C GLY A 15 -5.09 13.40 -1.78
N THR A 16 -3.93 12.74 -1.76
CA THR A 16 -3.62 11.57 -2.59
C THR A 16 -3.48 10.31 -1.75
N GLN A 17 -4.23 9.25 -2.09
CA GLN A 17 -4.09 7.94 -1.44
C GLN A 17 -2.71 7.33 -1.70
N VAL A 18 -2.11 6.73 -0.68
CA VAL A 18 -0.86 5.98 -0.80
C VAL A 18 -1.08 4.72 -1.63
N CYS A 19 -0.12 4.39 -2.50
CA CYS A 19 -0.21 3.21 -3.34
C CYS A 19 0.14 1.95 -2.56
N VAL A 20 -0.86 1.17 -2.17
CA VAL A 20 -0.64 -0.13 -1.48
C VAL A 20 0.20 -1.11 -2.31
N ARG A 21 0.13 -1.06 -3.65
CA ARG A 21 0.99 -1.89 -4.50
C ARG A 21 2.44 -1.45 -4.47
N PHE A 22 2.71 -0.15 -4.28
CA PHE A 22 4.07 0.34 -4.13
C PHE A 22 4.71 -0.11 -2.81
N GLN A 23 3.88 -0.36 -1.78
CA GLN A 23 4.32 -0.87 -0.47
C GLN A 23 4.76 -2.34 -0.49
N SER A 24 4.25 -3.14 -1.42
CA SER A 24 4.64 -4.55 -1.53
C SER A 24 5.91 -4.74 -2.35
N VAL A 25 6.58 -5.88 -2.14
CA VAL A 25 7.78 -6.27 -2.90
C VAL A 25 7.55 -6.31 -4.41
N LYS A 26 6.32 -6.60 -4.84
CA LYS A 26 5.92 -6.59 -6.26
C LYS A 26 6.01 -5.20 -6.89
N GLY A 27 5.87 -4.16 -6.07
CA GLY A 27 5.83 -2.78 -6.54
C GLY A 27 4.60 -2.46 -7.39
N CYS A 28 4.52 -1.20 -7.83
CA CYS A 28 3.47 -0.73 -8.71
C CYS A 28 3.99 -0.69 -10.16
N SER A 29 3.51 -1.59 -11.03
CA SER A 29 3.87 -1.62 -12.45
C SER A 29 3.05 -0.65 -13.33
N PHE A 30 2.18 0.17 -12.73
CA PHE A 30 1.33 1.10 -13.46
C PHE A 30 2.09 2.40 -13.75
N ALA A 31 2.44 2.61 -15.02
CA ALA A 31 3.18 3.79 -15.48
C ALA A 31 2.46 5.13 -15.18
N LYS A 32 1.12 5.12 -15.06
CA LYS A 32 0.30 6.30 -14.68
C LYS A 32 -0.49 6.03 -13.40
N CYS A 33 0.16 5.52 -12.36
CA CYS A 33 -0.50 5.38 -11.07
C CYS A 33 -0.87 6.78 -10.53
N LYS A 34 -2.15 6.98 -10.20
CA LYS A 34 -2.64 8.22 -9.57
C LYS A 34 -2.42 8.25 -8.06
N GLN A 35 -1.85 7.19 -7.50
CA GLN A 35 -1.60 7.06 -6.06
C GLN A 35 -0.15 7.39 -5.75
N ARG A 36 0.08 7.81 -4.51
CA ARG A 36 1.41 8.25 -4.07
C ARG A 36 2.33 7.05 -3.89
N HIS A 37 3.46 7.05 -4.60
CA HIS A 37 4.49 6.02 -4.54
C HIS A 37 5.51 6.35 -3.45
N GLU A 38 5.05 6.31 -2.20
CA GLU A 38 5.89 6.63 -1.04
C GLU A 38 5.72 5.54 0.01
N ILE A 39 6.81 5.17 0.66
CA ILE A 39 6.76 4.19 1.75
C ILE A 39 6.12 4.85 2.96
N HIS A 40 5.04 4.26 3.45
CA HIS A 40 4.23 4.86 4.51
C HIS A 40 3.63 3.77 5.37
N ARG A 41 3.44 4.07 6.66
CA ARG A 41 2.81 3.13 7.59
C ARG A 41 1.36 2.91 7.17
N LEU A 42 0.99 1.65 6.98
CA LEU A 42 -0.36 1.24 6.60
C LEU A 42 -1.06 0.65 7.82
N PRO A 43 -2.39 0.74 7.94
CA PRO A 43 -3.11 0.00 8.97
C PRO A 43 -2.89 -1.52 8.83
N ASP A 44 -2.85 -2.24 9.94
CA ASP A 44 -2.55 -3.69 9.95
C ASP A 44 -3.49 -4.51 9.07
N GLU A 45 -4.76 -4.12 8.98
CA GLU A 45 -5.72 -4.78 8.10
C GLU A 45 -5.37 -4.60 6.60
N VAL A 46 -4.91 -3.40 6.22
CA VAL A 46 -4.44 -3.13 4.85
C VAL A 46 -3.17 -3.92 4.56
N VAL A 47 -2.26 -4.03 5.54
CA VAL A 47 -1.04 -4.84 5.42
C VAL A 47 -1.38 -6.32 5.28
N ALA A 48 -2.24 -6.88 6.12
CA ALA A 48 -2.65 -8.29 6.05
C ALA A 48 -3.31 -8.61 4.70
N TRP A 49 -4.18 -7.73 4.21
CA TRP A 49 -4.78 -7.87 2.88
C TRP A 49 -3.73 -7.79 1.76
N LEU A 50 -2.81 -6.82 1.84
CA LEU A 50 -1.75 -6.62 0.86
C LEU A 50 -0.79 -7.81 0.84
N THR A 51 -0.39 -8.32 2.00
CA THR A 51 0.55 -9.44 2.11
C THR A 51 -0.06 -10.76 1.66
N GLY A 52 -1.34 -10.98 1.91
CA GLY A 52 -2.08 -12.14 1.41
C GLY A 52 -2.18 -12.19 -0.13
N LEU A 53 -2.22 -11.03 -0.82
CA LEU A 53 -2.42 -10.97 -2.27
C LEU A 53 -1.15 -10.70 -3.08
N HIS A 54 -0.28 -9.84 -2.56
CA HIS A 54 0.87 -9.30 -3.28
C HIS A 54 2.22 -9.75 -2.69
N GLY A 55 2.19 -10.56 -1.62
CA GLY A 55 3.38 -11.01 -0.90
C GLY A 55 3.89 -9.95 0.07
N GLY A 56 5.10 -10.14 0.60
CA GLY A 56 5.66 -9.29 1.65
C GLY A 56 5.70 -7.78 1.32
N LEU A 57 5.84 -6.98 2.37
CA LEU A 57 6.15 -5.55 2.24
C LEU A 57 7.60 -5.35 1.79
N LYS A 58 7.89 -4.20 1.19
CA LYS A 58 9.26 -3.78 0.86
C LYS A 58 10.14 -3.75 2.11
N SER A 59 11.43 -3.99 1.93
CA SER A 59 12.38 -4.03 3.05
C SER A 59 12.49 -2.71 3.81
N GLU A 60 12.23 -1.59 3.14
CA GLU A 60 12.27 -0.24 3.71
C GLU A 60 10.97 0.14 4.45
N HIS A 61 10.00 -0.78 4.56
CA HIS A 61 8.71 -0.45 5.15
C HIS A 61 8.81 -0.31 6.67
N PRO A 62 8.32 0.79 7.28
CA PRO A 62 8.45 1.09 8.73
C PRO A 62 7.60 0.18 9.63
N GLN A 63 7.04 -0.90 9.09
CA GLN A 63 6.20 -1.86 9.79
C GLN A 63 6.85 -3.24 9.89
N ARG A 64 8.12 -3.31 9.47
CA ARG A 64 8.97 -4.49 9.58
C ARG A 64 9.80 -4.51 10.88
N GLU A 65 9.65 -3.48 11.72
CA GLU A 65 10.23 -3.38 13.07
C GLU A 65 9.45 -4.23 14.09
#